data_AF-A0A2S6Q5X4-F1
#
_entry.id   AF-A0A2S6Q5X4-F1
#
_cell.length_a   1.000
_cell.length_b   1.000
_cell.length_c   1.000
_cell.angle_alpha   90.00
_cell.angle_beta   90.00
_cell.angle_gamma   90.00
#
_symmetry.space_group_name_H-M   'P 1'
#
loop_
_entity.id
_entity.type
_entity.pdbx_description
1 polymer ?
#
loop_
_entity_poly.entity_id
_entity_poly.type
_entity_poly.pdbx_seq_one_letter_code
_entity_poly.pdbx_strand_id
1 'polypeptide(L)'
;MNEILKLTMTELIEKLKTREVRSVDVTKACLERIKERNEKINAYITITEEEALAMAEKSDQKLDDGEGGLLEGVPVAFKDLFCTKGIKTTAASKMLENFIPPYESTVTQKMLDEGAVLLGKLNMDQFAMGGSGETSYFGNAVSPIKETENLTPGGSSSGSSAALADFQCFAATGSDTGGSVRQPASFTNTVGFRPTYGRCSRFGMVAFASSLDQAGFMARSVADTALTFQVASGHDEKDSTSVNMAVENYFGELDNLEVKGLKVGLPKEYFVDGVDQKVKDIINAKVEQFKAAGAEIVEISLPHTKYAVPTYYIVAPAEAAANLSRYDGMRYGLRVEGENLDDTYAKSRSAGFGWEVKRRIMVGNYVLSSGYYDAYYS
;
A
#
# COMPACT_ATOMS: atom_id res chain seq x y z
N MET A 1 6.72 24.07 7.59
CA MET A 1 7.03 22.62 7.59
C MET A 1 8.44 22.45 8.12
N ASN A 2 8.63 21.56 9.10
CA ASN A 2 9.95 21.30 9.72
C ASN A 2 10.93 20.74 8.67
N GLU A 3 12.17 21.23 8.64
CA GLU A 3 13.19 20.82 7.65
C GLU A 3 13.56 19.33 7.78
N ILE A 4 13.47 18.76 8.98
CA ILE A 4 13.77 17.33 9.21
C ILE A 4 12.87 16.40 8.39
N LEU A 5 11.64 16.83 8.10
CA LEU A 5 10.67 16.06 7.33
C LEU A 5 11.03 16.01 5.83
N LYS A 6 11.86 16.93 5.35
CA LYS A 6 12.29 16.99 3.95
C LYS A 6 13.42 16.02 3.61
N LEU A 7 14.06 15.44 4.63
CA LEU A 7 15.06 14.40 4.43
C LEU A 7 14.44 13.20 3.69
N THR A 8 15.25 12.52 2.90
CA THR A 8 14.98 11.15 2.49
C THR A 8 15.06 10.22 3.70
N MET A 9 14.46 9.04 3.62
CA MET A 9 14.55 8.06 4.69
C MET A 9 16.00 7.63 4.91
N THR A 10 16.77 7.44 3.84
CA THR A 10 18.18 7.07 3.92
C THR A 10 19.04 8.15 4.57
N GLU A 11 18.81 9.45 4.28
CA GLU A 11 19.51 10.54 4.97
C GLU A 11 19.14 10.60 6.46
N LEU A 12 17.87 10.38 6.77
CA LEU A 12 17.39 10.32 8.16
C LEU A 12 18.09 9.18 8.93
N ILE A 13 18.18 7.99 8.35
CA ILE A 13 18.83 6.83 8.96
C ILE A 13 20.29 7.16 9.34
N GLU A 14 21.04 7.78 8.44
CA GLU A 14 22.43 8.16 8.72
C GLU A 14 22.53 9.22 9.83
N LYS A 15 21.61 10.18 9.87
CA LYS A 15 21.54 11.18 10.96
C LYS A 15 21.12 10.58 12.31
N LEU A 16 20.27 9.57 12.30
CA LEU A 16 19.88 8.81 13.51
C LEU A 16 21.05 7.98 14.05
N LYS A 17 21.80 7.32 13.17
CA LYS A 17 22.99 6.53 13.53
C LYS A 17 24.12 7.39 14.10
N THR A 18 24.33 8.58 13.53
CA THR A 18 25.38 9.54 13.97
C THR A 18 24.94 10.41 15.15
N ARG A 19 23.69 10.28 15.59
CA ARG A 19 23.07 11.06 16.68
C ARG A 19 23.00 12.56 16.41
N GLU A 20 23.05 12.96 15.14
CA GLU A 20 22.73 14.33 14.73
C GLU A 20 21.25 14.67 14.97
N VAL A 21 20.38 13.66 14.92
CA VAL A 21 18.96 13.76 15.28
C VAL A 21 18.56 12.58 16.15
N ARG A 22 17.51 12.76 16.95
CA ARG A 22 16.89 11.72 17.78
C ARG A 22 15.59 11.24 17.14
N SER A 23 15.29 9.95 17.27
CA SER A 23 14.06 9.36 16.71
C SER A 23 12.82 10.01 17.29
N VAL A 24 12.84 10.35 18.59
CA VAL A 24 11.72 11.03 19.26
C VAL A 24 11.43 12.39 18.62
N ASP A 25 12.47 13.15 18.26
CA ASP A 25 12.29 14.49 17.65
C ASP A 25 11.70 14.39 16.24
N VAL A 26 12.15 13.41 15.46
CA VAL A 26 11.62 13.15 14.10
C VAL A 26 10.17 12.67 14.18
N THR A 27 9.87 11.79 15.12
CA THR A 27 8.53 11.24 15.35
C THR A 27 7.56 12.33 15.77
N LYS A 28 7.96 13.21 16.70
CA LYS A 28 7.20 14.41 17.08
C LYS A 28 6.92 15.32 15.88
N ALA A 29 7.93 15.58 15.04
CA ALA A 29 7.75 16.40 13.85
C ALA A 29 6.74 15.78 12.86
N CYS A 30 6.74 14.45 12.70
CA CYS A 30 5.74 13.76 11.87
C CYS A 30 4.34 13.86 12.47
N LEU A 31 4.19 13.63 13.77
CA LEU A 31 2.91 13.73 14.48
C LEU A 31 2.34 15.15 14.45
N GLU A 32 3.19 16.18 14.60
CA GLU A 32 2.80 17.58 14.43
C GLU A 32 2.28 17.87 13.02
N ARG A 33 2.96 17.33 11.99
CA ARG A 33 2.51 17.46 10.59
C ARG A 33 1.18 16.77 10.36
N ILE A 34 0.99 15.56 10.90
CA ILE A 34 -0.27 14.82 10.85
C ILE A 34 -1.38 15.64 11.52
N LYS A 35 -1.14 16.18 12.72
CA LYS A 35 -2.10 17.02 13.44
C LYS A 35 -2.49 18.28 12.68
N GLU A 36 -1.55 18.93 11.99
CA GLU A 36 -1.79 20.12 11.18
C GLU A 36 -2.66 19.82 9.93
N ARG A 37 -2.50 18.63 9.34
CA ARG A 37 -2.91 18.39 7.94
C ARG A 37 -3.95 17.31 7.77
N ASN A 38 -4.01 16.31 8.64
CA ASN A 38 -4.85 15.12 8.43
C ASN A 38 -6.34 15.44 8.42
N GLU A 39 -6.81 16.47 9.15
CA GLU A 39 -8.21 16.92 9.06
C GLU A 39 -8.59 17.37 7.63
N LYS A 40 -7.63 17.84 6.83
CA LYS A 40 -7.85 18.32 5.46
C LYS A 40 -7.65 17.23 4.42
N ILE A 41 -6.61 16.41 4.57
CA ILE A 41 -6.22 15.41 3.56
C ILE A 41 -6.68 13.99 3.88
N ASN A 42 -7.08 13.73 5.12
CA ASN A 42 -7.61 12.46 5.63
C ASN A 42 -6.79 11.23 5.20
N ALA A 43 -5.47 11.33 5.36
CA ALA A 43 -4.52 10.28 5.00
C ALA A 43 -4.44 9.17 6.04
N TYR A 44 -4.76 9.43 7.32
CA TYR A 44 -4.76 8.48 8.42
C TYR A 44 -6.17 8.19 8.94
N ILE A 45 -6.49 6.91 9.15
CA ILE A 45 -7.70 6.43 9.86
C ILE A 45 -7.44 6.33 11.37
N THR A 46 -6.28 5.78 11.74
CA THR A 46 -5.88 5.62 13.14
C THR A 46 -4.48 6.20 13.31
N ILE A 47 -4.28 7.05 14.31
CA ILE A 47 -2.97 7.62 14.66
C ILE A 47 -2.58 7.00 16.01
N THR A 48 -1.34 6.53 16.12
CA THR A 48 -0.83 5.82 17.31
C THR A 48 0.23 6.68 18.01
N GLU A 49 -0.17 7.88 18.44
CA GLU A 49 0.74 8.90 18.97
C GLU A 49 1.55 8.41 20.17
N GLU A 50 0.88 7.82 21.17
CA GLU A 50 1.53 7.33 22.39
C GLU A 50 2.48 6.17 22.08
N GLU A 51 2.03 5.20 21.27
CA GLU A 51 2.85 4.05 20.89
C GLU A 51 4.04 4.48 20.02
N ALA A 52 3.85 5.42 19.08
CA ALA A 52 4.91 5.93 18.22
C ALA A 52 6.03 6.59 19.04
N LEU A 53 5.67 7.43 20.02
CA LEU A 53 6.66 8.08 20.88
C LEU A 53 7.41 7.06 21.75
N ALA A 54 6.71 6.07 22.30
CA ALA A 54 7.35 5.00 23.07
C ALA A 54 8.30 4.14 22.21
N MET A 55 7.91 3.82 20.97
CA MET A 55 8.78 3.13 20.00
C MET A 55 10.02 3.97 19.66
N ALA A 56 9.84 5.27 19.45
CA ALA A 56 10.93 6.19 19.14
C ALA A 56 11.94 6.32 20.30
N GLU A 57 11.45 6.43 21.55
CA GLU A 57 12.31 6.45 22.75
C GLU A 57 13.14 5.17 22.88
N LYS A 58 12.51 4.01 22.62
CA LYS A 58 13.22 2.72 22.63
C LYS A 58 14.24 2.62 21.50
N SER A 59 13.92 3.12 20.32
CA SER A 59 14.85 3.15 19.17
C SER A 59 16.06 4.02 19.47
N ASP A 60 15.82 5.17 20.12
CA ASP A 60 16.86 6.06 20.61
C ASP A 60 17.77 5.36 21.63
N GLN A 61 17.24 4.56 22.55
CA GLN A 61 18.08 3.77 23.48
C GLN A 61 18.95 2.75 22.74
N LYS A 62 18.36 1.94 21.85
CA LYS A 62 19.12 0.94 21.07
C LYS A 62 20.24 1.54 20.24
N LEU A 63 19.99 2.67 19.60
CA LEU A 63 21.01 3.35 18.82
C LEU A 63 22.13 3.93 19.72
N ASP A 64 21.88 4.19 21.02
CA ASP A 64 22.91 4.66 21.97
C ASP A 64 23.82 3.49 22.35
N ASP A 65 23.23 2.29 22.42
CA ASP A 65 23.91 1.03 22.66
C ASP A 65 24.57 0.42 21.41
N GLY A 66 24.33 1.00 20.22
CA GLY A 66 24.86 0.51 18.94
C GLY A 66 24.14 -0.71 18.36
N GLU A 67 22.90 -0.97 18.79
CA GLU A 67 22.09 -2.16 18.46
C GLU A 67 20.94 -1.87 17.46
N GLY A 68 21.08 -0.85 16.61
CA GLY A 68 20.02 -0.44 15.70
C GLY A 68 19.81 -1.38 14.50
N GLY A 69 18.55 -1.70 14.21
CA GLY A 69 18.13 -2.34 12.96
C GLY A 69 18.21 -1.43 11.72
N LEU A 70 17.83 -1.97 10.56
CA LEU A 70 17.92 -1.27 9.27
C LEU A 70 16.99 -0.05 9.14
N LEU A 71 15.89 -0.03 9.88
CA LEU A 71 14.92 1.07 9.92
C LEU A 71 14.82 1.69 11.32
N GLU A 72 15.84 1.51 12.16
CA GLU A 72 15.76 1.89 13.58
C GLU A 72 15.44 3.37 13.76
N GLY A 73 14.34 3.64 14.46
CA GLY A 73 13.87 4.98 14.77
C GLY A 73 13.21 5.73 13.61
N VAL A 74 12.99 5.08 12.45
CA VAL A 74 12.37 5.70 11.27
C VAL A 74 10.84 5.72 11.40
N PRO A 75 10.17 6.89 11.32
CA PRO A 75 8.71 6.95 11.33
C PRO A 75 8.08 6.45 10.02
N VAL A 76 7.28 5.38 10.13
CA VAL A 76 6.57 4.74 9.02
C VAL A 76 5.07 4.66 9.30
N ALA A 77 4.26 4.42 8.27
CA ALA A 77 2.84 4.20 8.42
C ALA A 77 2.35 3.04 7.55
N PHE A 78 1.32 2.33 8.03
CA PHE A 78 0.85 1.11 7.35
C PHE A 78 -0.53 1.31 6.75
N LYS A 79 -0.74 0.89 5.49
CA LYS A 79 -2.10 0.84 4.92
C LYS A 79 -3.02 0.05 5.85
N ASP A 80 -4.25 0.51 6.05
CA ASP A 80 -5.19 -0.10 7.00
C ASP A 80 -5.77 -1.47 6.55
N LEU A 81 -5.04 -2.16 5.68
CA LEU A 81 -5.28 -3.53 5.23
C LEU A 81 -4.36 -4.54 5.94
N PHE A 82 -3.23 -4.07 6.49
CA PHE A 82 -2.28 -4.90 7.24
C PHE A 82 -2.75 -4.99 8.69
N CYS A 83 -2.99 -6.22 9.17
CA CYS A 83 -3.29 -6.46 10.57
C CYS A 83 -2.10 -6.08 11.44
N THR A 84 -2.36 -5.23 12.42
CA THR A 84 -1.38 -4.76 13.40
C THR A 84 -1.83 -5.15 14.79
N LYS A 85 -0.99 -5.87 15.54
CA LYS A 85 -1.40 -6.48 16.80
C LYS A 85 -1.76 -5.38 17.82
N GLY A 86 -2.99 -5.41 18.32
CA GLY A 86 -3.45 -4.43 19.31
C GLY A 86 -3.85 -3.05 18.72
N ILE A 87 -3.66 -2.82 17.43
CA ILE A 87 -4.03 -1.57 16.74
C ILE A 87 -5.15 -1.86 15.74
N LYS A 88 -6.19 -1.02 15.75
CA LYS A 88 -7.37 -1.17 14.87
C LYS A 88 -6.95 -1.40 13.42
N THR A 89 -7.62 -2.36 12.76
CA THR A 89 -7.45 -2.63 11.32
C THR A 89 -8.82 -2.74 10.68
N THR A 90 -9.20 -1.75 9.88
CA THR A 90 -10.59 -1.60 9.44
C THR A 90 -10.81 -1.88 7.97
N ALA A 91 -9.74 -1.98 7.17
CA ALA A 91 -9.82 -2.01 5.71
C ALA A 91 -10.67 -0.87 5.14
N ALA A 92 -10.64 0.29 5.79
CA ALA A 92 -11.49 1.45 5.53
C ALA A 92 -13.01 1.14 5.47
N SER A 93 -13.47 0.16 6.26
CA SER A 93 -14.84 -0.33 6.23
C SER A 93 -15.53 -0.24 7.58
N LYS A 94 -16.82 0.11 7.54
CA LYS A 94 -17.74 -0.06 8.67
C LYS A 94 -17.78 -1.50 9.17
N MET A 95 -17.63 -2.48 8.28
CA MET A 95 -17.62 -3.89 8.63
C MET A 95 -16.55 -4.24 9.69
N LEU A 96 -15.43 -3.52 9.71
CA LEU A 96 -14.30 -3.78 10.60
C LEU A 96 -13.91 -2.55 11.43
N GLU A 97 -14.80 -1.57 11.58
CA GLU A 97 -14.47 -0.27 12.21
C GLU A 97 -13.87 -0.39 13.63
N ASN A 98 -14.25 -1.44 14.37
CA ASN A 98 -13.80 -1.72 15.73
C ASN A 98 -12.93 -2.99 15.83
N PHE A 99 -12.47 -3.55 14.70
CA PHE A 99 -11.67 -4.77 14.71
C PHE A 99 -10.23 -4.48 15.16
N ILE A 100 -9.83 -5.12 16.26
CA ILE A 100 -8.45 -5.11 16.78
C ILE A 100 -7.86 -6.51 16.56
N PRO A 101 -6.92 -6.69 15.62
CA PRO A 101 -6.33 -7.99 15.36
C PRO A 101 -5.53 -8.52 16.56
N PRO A 102 -5.65 -9.81 16.92
CA PRO A 102 -4.82 -10.43 17.95
C PRO A 102 -3.44 -10.86 17.45
N TYR A 103 -3.09 -10.55 16.21
CA TYR A 103 -1.86 -10.97 15.53
C TYR A 103 -1.30 -9.84 14.65
N GLU A 104 -0.02 -9.97 14.31
CA GLU A 104 0.72 -9.04 13.44
C GLU A 104 0.86 -9.64 12.03
N SER A 105 0.72 -8.81 11.00
CA SER A 105 1.03 -9.23 9.63
C SER A 105 2.53 -9.46 9.48
N THR A 106 2.94 -10.40 8.62
CA THR A 106 4.38 -10.69 8.51
C THR A 106 5.17 -9.50 7.94
N VAL A 107 4.57 -8.72 7.04
CA VAL A 107 5.21 -7.52 6.47
C VAL A 107 5.47 -6.46 7.52
N THR A 108 4.45 -6.14 8.34
CA THR A 108 4.58 -5.13 9.39
C THR A 108 5.49 -5.61 10.51
N GLN A 109 5.42 -6.89 10.90
CA GLN A 109 6.34 -7.48 11.87
C GLN A 109 7.79 -7.30 11.45
N LYS A 110 8.15 -7.65 10.20
CA LYS A 110 9.53 -7.49 9.69
C LYS A 110 10.03 -6.04 9.76
N MET A 111 9.18 -5.07 9.41
CA MET A 111 9.55 -3.65 9.50
C MET A 111 9.74 -3.19 10.96
N LEU A 112 8.87 -3.63 11.87
CA LEU A 112 8.96 -3.31 13.30
C LEU A 112 10.17 -3.98 13.97
N ASP A 113 10.50 -5.21 13.57
CA ASP A 113 11.68 -5.95 14.06
C ASP A 113 12.98 -5.22 13.70
N GLU A 114 13.02 -4.58 12.53
CA GLU A 114 14.12 -3.71 12.08
C GLU A 114 14.06 -2.29 12.67
N GLY A 115 13.20 -2.05 13.66
CA GLY A 115 13.16 -0.83 14.47
C GLY A 115 12.35 0.32 13.90
N ALA A 116 11.49 0.07 12.90
CA ALA A 116 10.60 1.11 12.39
C ALA A 116 9.59 1.59 13.47
N VAL A 117 9.29 2.87 13.48
CA VAL A 117 8.35 3.52 14.40
C VAL A 117 6.99 3.70 13.73
N LEU A 118 5.95 3.04 14.24
CA LEU A 118 4.61 3.10 13.63
C LEU A 118 3.86 4.37 14.04
N LEU A 119 3.60 5.26 13.07
CA LEU A 119 2.79 6.47 13.25
C LEU A 119 1.28 6.21 13.23
N GLY A 120 0.85 5.17 12.54
CA GLY A 120 -0.56 4.80 12.47
C GLY A 120 -0.98 4.04 11.20
N LYS A 121 -2.29 3.99 10.99
CA LYS A 121 -2.95 3.26 9.91
C LYS A 121 -3.53 4.21 8.88
N LEU A 122 -3.12 4.03 7.63
CA LEU A 122 -3.40 4.91 6.51
C LEU A 122 -4.73 4.57 5.85
N ASN A 123 -5.43 5.61 5.40
CA ASN A 123 -6.69 5.52 4.69
C ASN A 123 -6.54 4.81 3.34
N MET A 124 -7.64 4.27 2.84
CA MET A 124 -7.69 3.46 1.63
C MET A 124 -9.10 3.35 1.08
N ASP A 125 -9.25 2.90 -0.17
CA ASP A 125 -10.55 2.43 -0.64
C ASP A 125 -11.00 1.20 0.16
N GLN A 126 -12.30 1.10 0.40
CA GLN A 126 -12.88 0.06 1.24
C GLN A 126 -12.53 -1.34 0.71
N PHE A 127 -11.95 -2.19 1.56
CA PHE A 127 -11.45 -3.52 1.21
C PHE A 127 -10.51 -3.54 -0.02
N ALA A 128 -9.76 -2.44 -0.23
CA ALA A 128 -8.86 -2.24 -1.36
C ALA A 128 -9.55 -2.14 -2.73
N MET A 129 -10.88 -1.97 -2.77
CA MET A 129 -11.69 -1.93 -3.99
C MET A 129 -12.02 -0.50 -4.42
N GLY A 130 -11.13 0.09 -5.23
CA GLY A 130 -11.30 1.42 -5.78
C GLY A 130 -9.99 1.95 -6.36
N GLY A 131 -10.06 3.12 -6.98
CA GLY A 131 -8.93 3.79 -7.64
C GLY A 131 -8.78 5.26 -7.27
N SER A 132 -9.51 5.73 -6.25
CA SER A 132 -9.56 7.16 -5.91
C SER A 132 -9.51 7.49 -4.41
N GLY A 133 -9.68 6.50 -3.52
CA GLY A 133 -9.80 6.74 -2.08
C GLY A 133 -11.18 7.20 -1.62
N GLU A 134 -12.16 7.34 -2.53
CA GLU A 134 -13.49 7.89 -2.25
C GLU A 134 -14.49 6.87 -1.71
N THR A 135 -14.14 5.59 -1.72
CA THR A 135 -15.01 4.53 -1.17
C THR A 135 -14.78 4.30 0.32
N SER A 136 -13.80 4.97 0.93
CA SER A 136 -13.50 4.85 2.36
C SER A 136 -14.71 5.21 3.22
N TYR A 137 -15.03 4.35 4.18
CA TYR A 137 -16.06 4.64 5.18
C TYR A 137 -15.67 5.81 6.10
N PHE A 138 -14.37 6.07 6.28
CA PHE A 138 -13.85 7.11 7.16
C PHE A 138 -13.68 8.47 6.44
N GLY A 139 -14.26 8.60 5.25
CA GLY A 139 -14.16 9.79 4.42
C GLY A 139 -13.00 9.73 3.42
N ASN A 140 -13.09 10.57 2.40
CA ASN A 140 -12.17 10.54 1.26
C ASN A 140 -10.79 11.05 1.64
N ALA A 141 -9.74 10.36 1.21
CA ALA A 141 -8.40 10.93 1.21
C ALA A 141 -8.27 11.94 0.06
N VAL A 142 -7.56 13.05 0.29
CA VAL A 142 -7.37 14.13 -0.70
C VAL A 142 -5.88 14.27 -1.00
N SER A 143 -5.56 14.49 -2.28
CA SER A 143 -4.18 14.71 -2.73
C SER A 143 -3.64 16.05 -2.24
N PRO A 144 -2.44 16.09 -1.63
CA PRO A 144 -1.81 17.34 -1.20
C PRO A 144 -1.14 18.10 -2.36
N ILE A 145 -1.07 17.53 -3.57
CA ILE A 145 -0.32 18.09 -4.71
C ILE A 145 -0.84 19.45 -5.15
N LYS A 146 -2.15 19.68 -5.02
CA LYS A 146 -2.77 20.95 -5.39
C LYS A 146 -3.87 21.30 -4.40
N GLU A 147 -3.49 22.02 -3.35
CA GLU A 147 -4.39 22.36 -2.22
C GLU A 147 -5.65 23.13 -2.61
N THR A 148 -5.68 23.75 -3.79
CA THR A 148 -6.85 24.50 -4.28
C THR A 148 -7.91 23.61 -4.93
N GLU A 149 -7.66 22.32 -5.11
CA GLU A 149 -8.56 21.37 -5.76
C GLU A 149 -8.69 20.10 -4.93
N ASN A 150 -9.91 19.56 -4.83
CA ASN A 150 -10.15 18.27 -4.20
C ASN A 150 -9.80 17.13 -5.17
N LEU A 151 -8.50 16.99 -5.45
CA LEU A 151 -7.97 15.95 -6.32
C LEU A 151 -7.83 14.64 -5.55
N THR A 152 -8.10 13.52 -6.23
CA THR A 152 -7.81 12.19 -5.69
C THR A 152 -6.30 11.95 -5.58
N PRO A 153 -5.81 11.33 -4.50
CA PRO A 153 -4.43 10.83 -4.41
C PRO A 153 -4.24 9.46 -5.09
N GLY A 154 -5.26 9.00 -5.85
CA GLY A 154 -5.34 7.66 -6.42
C GLY A 154 -5.88 6.64 -5.42
N GLY A 155 -5.93 5.36 -5.81
CA GLY A 155 -6.40 4.27 -4.96
C GLY A 155 -5.95 2.88 -5.42
N SER A 156 -6.03 1.86 -4.57
CA SER A 156 -6.65 1.90 -3.24
C SER A 156 -5.73 2.31 -2.09
N SER A 157 -4.42 2.48 -2.30
CA SER A 157 -3.49 2.94 -1.23
C SER A 157 -3.46 4.47 -1.12
N SER A 158 -4.63 5.09 -1.05
CA SER A 158 -4.84 6.54 -1.14
C SER A 158 -4.21 7.33 0.01
N GLY A 159 -4.33 6.83 1.24
CA GLY A 159 -3.69 7.44 2.41
C GLY A 159 -2.17 7.30 2.37
N SER A 160 -1.65 6.17 1.88
CA SER A 160 -0.20 5.95 1.74
C SER A 160 0.45 6.97 0.81
N SER A 161 -0.14 7.21 -0.37
CA SER A 161 0.38 8.19 -1.32
C SER A 161 0.23 9.63 -0.80
N ALA A 162 -0.93 9.97 -0.22
CA ALA A 162 -1.19 11.29 0.34
C ALA A 162 -0.27 11.63 1.52
N ALA A 163 -0.09 10.71 2.48
CA ALA A 163 0.78 10.92 3.65
C ALA A 163 2.24 11.16 3.25
N LEU A 164 2.76 10.40 2.27
CA LEU A 164 4.13 10.58 1.78
C LEU A 164 4.32 11.91 1.04
N ALA A 165 3.35 12.27 0.20
CA ALA A 165 3.40 13.53 -0.56
C ALA A 165 3.22 14.77 0.34
N ASP A 166 2.59 14.63 1.50
CA ASP A 166 2.45 15.68 2.52
C ASP A 166 3.56 15.65 3.59
N PHE A 167 4.58 14.80 3.43
CA PHE A 167 5.71 14.63 4.35
C PHE A 167 5.32 14.22 5.78
N GLN A 168 4.27 13.39 5.92
CA GLN A 168 3.77 12.90 7.21
C GLN A 168 4.47 11.63 7.71
N CYS A 169 5.21 10.93 6.85
CA CYS A 169 6.00 9.74 7.18
C CYS A 169 7.17 9.58 6.19
N PHE A 170 8.12 8.69 6.46
CA PHE A 170 9.28 8.45 5.59
C PHE A 170 9.10 7.27 4.64
N ALA A 171 8.34 6.26 5.06
CA ALA A 171 7.91 5.16 4.23
C ALA A 171 6.49 4.72 4.60
N ALA A 172 5.79 4.18 3.62
CA ALA A 172 4.46 3.61 3.82
C ALA A 172 4.31 2.25 3.14
N THR A 173 3.57 1.35 3.76
CA THR A 173 3.08 0.16 3.06
C THR A 173 1.84 0.51 2.24
N GLY A 174 1.66 -0.22 1.15
CA GLY A 174 0.43 -0.27 0.37
C GLY A 174 0.11 -1.71 0.00
N SER A 175 -0.98 -1.90 -0.74
CA SER A 175 -1.27 -3.19 -1.38
C SER A 175 -1.66 -2.93 -2.82
N ASP A 176 -1.12 -3.72 -3.73
CA ASP A 176 -1.37 -3.63 -5.16
C ASP A 176 -2.06 -4.92 -5.61
N THR A 177 -3.30 -4.81 -6.12
CA THR A 177 -4.02 -5.94 -6.72
C THR A 177 -4.18 -5.74 -8.22
N GLY A 178 -4.40 -4.50 -8.65
CA GLY A 178 -4.56 -4.13 -10.06
C GLY A 178 -3.92 -2.79 -10.43
N GLY A 179 -2.95 -2.32 -9.65
CA GLY A 179 -2.35 -0.97 -9.76
C GLY A 179 -2.42 -0.14 -8.49
N SER A 180 -2.95 -0.70 -7.40
CA SER A 180 -3.30 0.03 -6.18
C SER A 180 -2.13 0.59 -5.35
N VAL A 181 -0.89 0.44 -5.80
CA VAL A 181 0.32 1.13 -5.29
C VAL A 181 0.93 2.03 -6.35
N ARG A 182 1.06 1.52 -7.58
CA ARG A 182 1.68 2.25 -8.70
C ARG A 182 0.86 3.46 -9.15
N GLN A 183 -0.47 3.34 -9.23
CA GLN A 183 -1.35 4.43 -9.64
C GLN A 183 -1.39 5.56 -8.60
N PRO A 184 -1.57 5.30 -7.29
CA PRO A 184 -1.49 6.36 -6.29
C PRO A 184 -0.14 7.05 -6.27
N ALA A 185 0.96 6.30 -6.41
CA ALA A 185 2.30 6.88 -6.47
C ALA A 185 2.48 7.85 -7.64
N SER A 186 1.96 7.47 -8.82
CA SER A 186 1.95 8.33 -10.00
C SER A 186 1.13 9.61 -9.80
N PHE A 187 0.04 9.56 -9.03
CA PHE A 187 -0.84 10.71 -8.82
C PHE A 187 -0.27 11.71 -7.81
N THR A 188 0.60 11.26 -6.90
CA THR A 188 1.13 12.10 -5.81
C THR A 188 2.64 12.33 -5.91
N ASN A 189 3.26 12.11 -7.06
CA ASN A 189 4.71 12.29 -7.27
C ASN A 189 5.56 11.59 -6.20
N THR A 190 5.21 10.34 -5.87
CA THR A 190 5.98 9.47 -4.98
C THR A 190 6.46 8.24 -5.75
N VAL A 191 7.31 7.43 -5.11
CA VAL A 191 7.76 6.14 -5.66
C VAL A 191 6.90 5.05 -5.05
N GLY A 192 6.33 4.19 -5.90
CA GLY A 192 5.52 3.05 -5.48
C GLY A 192 5.94 1.78 -6.21
N PHE A 193 6.29 0.75 -5.45
CA PHE A 193 6.78 -0.50 -5.97
C PHE A 193 5.87 -1.66 -5.57
N ARG A 194 5.39 -2.41 -6.57
CA ARG A 194 4.77 -3.71 -6.40
C ARG A 194 5.83 -4.77 -6.73
N PRO A 195 6.25 -5.61 -5.77
CA PRO A 195 7.19 -6.68 -6.04
C PRO A 195 6.54 -7.86 -6.77
N THR A 196 7.38 -8.80 -7.20
CA THR A 196 6.94 -10.11 -7.71
C THR A 196 5.96 -10.78 -6.74
N TYR A 197 4.91 -11.42 -7.26
CA TYR A 197 3.96 -12.19 -6.43
C TYR A 197 4.71 -13.28 -5.64
N GLY A 198 4.40 -13.40 -4.35
CA GLY A 198 5.07 -14.32 -3.41
C GLY A 198 6.41 -13.84 -2.85
N ARG A 199 6.97 -12.70 -3.30
CA ARG A 199 8.22 -12.12 -2.75
C ARG A 199 8.09 -11.63 -1.30
N CYS A 200 6.93 -11.10 -0.96
CA CYS A 200 6.52 -10.72 0.40
C CYS A 200 5.32 -11.58 0.80
N SER A 201 5.23 -11.91 2.08
CA SER A 201 4.12 -12.66 2.64
C SER A 201 2.81 -11.86 2.58
N ARG A 202 1.72 -12.56 2.32
CA ARG A 202 0.35 -12.05 2.40
C ARG A 202 -0.30 -12.37 3.75
N PHE A 203 0.38 -13.11 4.63
CA PHE A 203 -0.14 -13.43 5.96
C PHE A 203 -0.43 -12.15 6.76
N GLY A 204 -1.68 -12.04 7.20
CA GLY A 204 -2.21 -10.91 7.94
C GLY A 204 -2.53 -9.66 7.12
N MET A 205 -2.46 -9.73 5.79
CA MET A 205 -3.18 -8.80 4.93
C MET A 205 -4.63 -9.23 4.81
N VAL A 206 -5.56 -8.30 4.97
CA VAL A 206 -6.97 -8.53 4.62
C VAL A 206 -7.05 -8.77 3.11
N ALA A 207 -7.44 -9.99 2.72
CA ALA A 207 -7.44 -10.42 1.32
C ALA A 207 -8.55 -9.74 0.52
N PHE A 208 -8.20 -9.32 -0.69
CA PHE A 208 -9.12 -8.92 -1.75
C PHE A 208 -9.15 -10.01 -2.83
N ALA A 209 -8.10 -10.13 -3.64
CA ALA A 209 -7.96 -11.19 -4.65
C ALA A 209 -6.63 -11.93 -4.42
N SER A 210 -6.70 -13.11 -3.84
CA SER A 210 -5.56 -13.89 -3.36
C SER A 210 -4.52 -14.21 -4.44
N SER A 211 -4.91 -14.42 -5.69
CA SER A 211 -3.96 -14.68 -6.79
C SER A 211 -3.25 -13.42 -7.30
N LEU A 212 -3.73 -12.23 -6.91
CA LEU A 212 -3.27 -10.95 -7.44
C LEU A 212 -2.66 -10.05 -6.37
N ASP A 213 -3.15 -10.13 -5.13
CA ASP A 213 -2.76 -9.28 -4.02
C ASP A 213 -1.26 -9.39 -3.76
N GLN A 214 -0.62 -8.24 -3.60
CA GLN A 214 0.73 -8.19 -3.08
C GLN A 214 0.95 -6.95 -2.24
N ALA A 215 1.69 -7.10 -1.14
CA ALA A 215 2.19 -5.96 -0.39
C ALA A 215 3.08 -5.10 -1.31
N GLY A 216 2.87 -3.79 -1.30
CA GLY A 216 3.73 -2.85 -2.00
C GLY A 216 4.31 -1.82 -1.05
N PHE A 217 5.33 -1.13 -1.53
CA PHE A 217 6.14 -0.22 -0.72
C PHE A 217 6.19 1.13 -1.40
N MET A 218 6.05 2.17 -0.60
CA MET A 218 5.97 3.54 -1.07
C MET A 218 6.90 4.43 -0.25
N ALA A 219 7.64 5.30 -0.92
CA ALA A 219 8.45 6.34 -0.29
C ALA A 219 8.62 7.53 -1.24
N ARG A 220 9.42 8.53 -0.85
CA ARG A 220 9.71 9.71 -1.69
C ARG A 220 10.88 9.51 -2.65
N SER A 221 11.65 8.44 -2.49
CA SER A 221 12.78 8.11 -3.37
C SER A 221 12.83 6.61 -3.71
N VAL A 222 13.57 6.27 -4.77
CA VAL A 222 13.80 4.88 -5.18
C VAL A 222 14.61 4.13 -4.11
N ALA A 223 15.62 4.78 -3.55
CA ALA A 223 16.47 4.26 -2.48
C ALA A 223 15.65 3.87 -1.24
N ASP A 224 14.81 4.79 -0.77
CA ASP A 224 13.94 4.56 0.39
C ASP A 224 12.94 3.42 0.15
N THR A 225 12.38 3.36 -1.07
CA THR A 225 11.43 2.31 -1.46
C THR A 225 12.12 0.94 -1.52
N ALA A 226 13.33 0.87 -2.08
CA ALA A 226 14.12 -0.36 -2.17
C ALA A 226 14.50 -0.90 -0.78
N LEU A 227 14.93 -0.02 0.14
CA LEU A 227 15.26 -0.42 1.51
C LEU A 227 14.05 -0.95 2.25
N THR A 228 12.91 -0.26 2.15
CA THR A 228 11.65 -0.70 2.77
C THR A 228 11.20 -2.05 2.22
N PHE A 229 11.27 -2.22 0.89
CA PHE A 229 10.97 -3.48 0.22
C PHE A 229 11.91 -4.62 0.67
N GLN A 230 13.21 -4.35 0.79
CA GLN A 230 14.20 -5.33 1.24
C GLN A 230 13.87 -5.85 2.64
N VAL A 231 13.61 -4.95 3.58
CA VAL A 231 13.26 -5.28 4.97
C VAL A 231 12.02 -6.16 5.05
N ALA A 232 10.97 -5.82 4.30
CA ALA A 232 9.71 -6.56 4.35
C ALA A 232 9.70 -7.85 3.51
N SER A 233 10.72 -8.09 2.69
CA SER A 233 10.81 -9.25 1.79
C SER A 233 11.19 -10.54 2.49
N GLY A 234 10.97 -11.67 1.81
CA GLY A 234 11.47 -12.98 2.25
C GLY A 234 10.36 -13.97 2.56
N HIS A 235 10.76 -15.24 2.59
CA HIS A 235 9.87 -16.36 2.84
C HIS A 235 9.14 -16.24 4.18
N ASP A 236 7.93 -16.80 4.24
CA ASP A 236 7.12 -16.93 5.44
C ASP A 236 6.37 -18.27 5.41
N GLU A 237 6.61 -19.11 6.41
CA GLU A 237 5.98 -20.42 6.53
C GLU A 237 4.45 -20.34 6.75
N LYS A 238 3.95 -19.17 7.19
CA LYS A 238 2.51 -18.92 7.39
C LYS A 238 1.77 -18.64 6.08
N ASP A 239 2.49 -18.43 4.97
CA ASP A 239 1.94 -18.15 3.65
C ASP A 239 2.46 -19.17 2.62
N SER A 240 1.61 -20.14 2.27
CA SER A 240 1.96 -21.18 1.29
C SER A 240 2.24 -20.65 -0.13
N THR A 241 1.93 -19.39 -0.43
CA THR A 241 2.27 -18.74 -1.70
C THR A 241 3.54 -17.91 -1.63
N SER A 242 4.13 -17.76 -0.43
CA SER A 242 5.40 -17.11 -0.24
C SER A 242 6.51 -17.97 -0.85
N VAL A 243 7.24 -17.40 -1.80
CA VAL A 243 8.30 -18.12 -2.50
C VAL A 243 9.52 -18.21 -1.60
N ASN A 244 10.05 -19.42 -1.42
CA ASN A 244 11.28 -19.65 -0.66
C ASN A 244 12.52 -19.25 -1.48
N MET A 245 12.80 -17.95 -1.51
CA MET A 245 14.01 -17.36 -2.09
C MET A 245 14.67 -16.39 -1.11
N ALA A 246 16.00 -16.41 -1.08
CA ALA A 246 16.79 -15.45 -0.32
C ALA A 246 16.42 -14.01 -0.71
N VAL A 247 16.48 -13.09 0.26
CA VAL A 247 16.31 -11.66 0.00
C VAL A 247 17.64 -11.14 -0.53
N GLU A 248 17.61 -10.53 -1.73
CA GLU A 248 18.80 -9.90 -2.31
C GLU A 248 19.03 -8.52 -1.67
N ASN A 249 20.25 -7.99 -1.80
CA ASN A 249 20.62 -6.67 -1.30
C ASN A 249 20.14 -5.55 -2.24
N TYR A 250 18.82 -5.44 -2.46
CA TYR A 250 18.24 -4.49 -3.41
C TYR A 250 18.69 -3.05 -3.19
N PHE A 251 18.80 -2.60 -1.93
CA PHE A 251 19.21 -1.23 -1.61
C PHE A 251 20.70 -1.01 -1.89
N GLY A 252 21.57 -1.90 -1.41
CA GLY A 252 23.02 -1.74 -1.56
C GLY A 252 23.53 -1.91 -3.00
N GLU A 253 22.75 -2.53 -3.87
CA GLU A 253 23.10 -2.68 -5.29
C GLU A 253 22.66 -1.50 -6.17
N LEU A 254 21.90 -0.53 -5.66
CA LEU A 254 21.37 0.57 -6.49
C LEU A 254 22.47 1.39 -7.17
N ASP A 255 23.55 1.69 -6.46
CA ASP A 255 24.69 2.48 -6.98
C ASP A 255 25.52 1.71 -8.02
N ASN A 256 25.34 0.38 -8.10
CA ASN A 256 26.01 -0.49 -9.08
C ASN A 256 25.21 -0.63 -10.39
N LEU A 257 24.01 -0.06 -10.47
CA LEU A 257 23.16 -0.19 -11.64
C LEU A 257 23.54 0.79 -12.75
N GLU A 258 23.89 0.27 -13.92
CA GLU A 258 24.11 1.06 -15.12
C GLU A 258 22.94 0.92 -16.10
N VAL A 259 22.52 2.04 -16.68
CA VAL A 259 21.50 2.07 -17.75
C VAL A 259 22.12 1.73 -19.12
N LYS A 260 23.44 1.86 -19.26
CA LYS A 260 24.16 1.61 -20.51
C LYS A 260 24.06 0.13 -20.90
N GLY A 261 23.55 -0.14 -22.10
CA GLY A 261 23.34 -1.50 -22.61
C GLY A 261 22.08 -2.18 -22.07
N LEU A 262 21.30 -1.53 -21.19
CA LEU A 262 20.02 -2.05 -20.72
C LEU A 262 19.02 -2.09 -21.88
N LYS A 263 18.36 -3.22 -22.08
CA LYS A 263 17.27 -3.35 -23.06
C LYS A 263 15.94 -3.00 -22.42
N VAL A 264 15.29 -1.96 -22.93
CA VAL A 264 13.98 -1.50 -22.44
C VAL A 264 12.93 -1.74 -23.51
N GLY A 265 12.03 -2.67 -23.25
CA GLY A 265 10.86 -2.91 -24.11
C GLY A 265 9.83 -1.79 -23.96
N LEU A 266 9.39 -1.21 -25.07
CA LEU A 266 8.34 -0.20 -25.13
C LEU A 266 7.11 -0.81 -25.83
N PRO A 267 6.10 -1.30 -25.08
CA PRO A 267 4.90 -1.89 -25.67
C PRO A 267 4.08 -0.84 -26.43
N LYS A 268 3.82 -1.08 -27.71
CA LYS A 268 2.95 -0.19 -28.50
C LYS A 268 1.54 -0.10 -27.93
N GLU A 269 1.05 -1.18 -27.29
CA GLU A 269 -0.27 -1.24 -26.67
C GLU A 269 -0.40 -0.42 -25.38
N TYR A 270 0.67 0.24 -24.89
CA TYR A 270 0.57 1.21 -23.79
C TYR A 270 0.23 2.63 -24.29
N PHE A 271 0.38 2.90 -25.58
CA PHE A 271 0.09 4.19 -26.20
C PHE A 271 -1.26 4.16 -26.94
N VAL A 272 -2.32 3.78 -26.21
CA VAL A 272 -3.68 3.69 -26.76
C VAL A 272 -4.31 5.06 -27.03
N ASP A 273 -5.39 5.03 -27.81
CA ASP A 273 -6.32 6.15 -27.93
C ASP A 273 -6.93 6.44 -26.56
N GLY A 274 -6.84 7.70 -26.10
CA GLY A 274 -7.33 8.15 -24.80
C GLY A 274 -6.27 8.47 -23.75
N VAL A 275 -4.99 8.13 -23.95
CA VAL A 275 -3.91 8.66 -23.11
C VAL A 275 -3.68 10.14 -23.43
N ASP A 276 -3.70 11.00 -22.42
CA ASP A 276 -3.50 12.45 -22.55
C ASP A 276 -2.14 12.76 -23.20
N GLN A 277 -2.11 13.75 -24.09
CA GLN A 277 -0.91 14.11 -24.83
C GLN A 277 0.25 14.50 -23.89
N LYS A 278 -0.02 15.20 -22.78
CA LYS A 278 1.01 15.58 -21.81
C LYS A 278 1.67 14.36 -21.16
N VAL A 279 0.89 13.30 -20.91
CA VAL A 279 1.45 12.05 -20.37
C VAL A 279 2.33 11.37 -21.40
N LYS A 280 1.89 11.32 -22.67
CA LYS A 280 2.70 10.79 -23.77
C LYS A 280 4.02 11.55 -23.92
N ASP A 281 3.97 12.88 -23.86
CA ASP A 281 5.15 13.74 -24.00
C ASP A 281 6.15 13.52 -22.85
N ILE A 282 5.68 13.37 -21.61
CA ILE A 282 6.53 13.05 -20.44
C ILE A 282 7.21 11.69 -20.61
N ILE A 283 6.46 10.67 -21.03
CA ILE A 283 7.01 9.33 -21.26
C ILE A 283 8.05 9.36 -22.38
N ASN A 284 7.73 10.02 -23.50
CA ASN A 284 8.65 10.14 -24.64
C ASN A 284 9.94 10.88 -24.23
N ALA A 285 9.85 11.96 -23.46
CA ALA A 285 11.02 12.65 -22.94
C ALA A 285 11.89 11.73 -22.05
N LYS A 286 11.27 10.87 -21.24
CA LYS A 286 12.00 9.87 -20.43
C LYS A 286 12.64 8.76 -21.28
N VAL A 287 11.97 8.31 -22.32
CA VAL A 287 12.54 7.37 -23.30
C VAL A 287 13.80 7.96 -23.95
N GLU A 288 13.77 9.23 -24.36
CA GLU A 288 14.95 9.90 -24.93
C GLU A 288 16.09 10.07 -23.90
N GLN A 289 15.77 10.32 -22.62
CA GLN A 289 16.76 10.33 -21.54
C GLN A 289 17.44 8.96 -21.37
N PHE A 290 16.68 7.86 -21.42
CA PHE A 290 17.24 6.51 -21.36
C PHE A 290 18.13 6.20 -22.58
N LYS A 291 17.72 6.58 -23.79
CA LYS A 291 18.56 6.46 -25.00
C LYS A 291 19.87 7.23 -24.86
N ALA A 292 19.80 8.48 -24.40
CA ALA A 292 20.98 9.32 -24.19
C ALA A 292 21.94 8.74 -23.13
N ALA A 293 21.40 8.03 -22.13
CA ALA A 293 22.18 7.30 -21.13
C ALA A 293 22.73 5.94 -21.63
N GLY A 294 22.44 5.55 -22.88
CA GLY A 294 22.98 4.36 -23.53
C GLY A 294 22.10 3.11 -23.43
N ALA A 295 20.83 3.23 -23.04
CA ALA A 295 19.88 2.11 -23.11
C ALA A 295 19.49 1.79 -24.56
N GLU A 296 19.21 0.52 -24.82
CA GLU A 296 18.62 0.02 -26.06
C GLU A 296 17.09 0.03 -25.91
N ILE A 297 16.41 1.01 -26.52
CA ILE A 297 14.94 1.06 -26.53
C ILE A 297 14.44 0.20 -27.68
N VAL A 298 13.63 -0.82 -27.34
CA VAL A 298 13.08 -1.79 -28.29
C VAL A 298 11.57 -1.68 -28.28
N GLU A 299 10.97 -1.31 -29.42
CA GLU A 299 9.51 -1.41 -29.55
C GLU A 299 9.10 -2.89 -29.51
N ILE A 300 8.13 -3.23 -28.66
CA ILE A 300 7.61 -4.58 -28.52
C ILE A 300 6.07 -4.60 -28.62
N SER A 301 5.50 -5.80 -28.74
CA SER A 301 4.05 -5.99 -28.80
C SER A 301 3.57 -6.90 -27.68
N LEU A 302 2.60 -6.41 -26.92
CA LEU A 302 1.81 -7.13 -25.92
C LEU A 302 0.33 -7.10 -26.35
N PRO A 303 -0.06 -7.86 -27.38
CA PRO A 303 -1.35 -7.70 -28.07
C PRO A 303 -2.57 -8.00 -27.18
N HIS A 304 -2.36 -8.72 -26.07
CA HIS A 304 -3.41 -9.06 -25.11
C HIS A 304 -3.62 -8.00 -24.03
N THR A 305 -2.86 -6.90 -24.01
CA THR A 305 -2.99 -5.83 -23.00
C THR A 305 -4.41 -5.29 -22.89
N LYS A 306 -5.12 -5.16 -24.02
CA LYS A 306 -6.53 -4.71 -24.06
C LYS A 306 -7.49 -5.59 -23.25
N TYR A 307 -7.13 -6.85 -22.99
CA TYR A 307 -7.93 -7.78 -22.19
C TYR A 307 -7.59 -7.73 -20.70
N ALA A 308 -6.50 -7.08 -20.29
CA ALA A 308 -6.05 -7.08 -18.90
C ALA A 308 -7.10 -6.52 -17.93
N VAL A 309 -7.75 -5.40 -18.30
CA VAL A 309 -8.81 -4.79 -17.48
C VAL A 309 -10.03 -5.70 -17.35
N PRO A 310 -10.68 -6.18 -18.44
CA PRO A 310 -11.84 -7.06 -18.28
C PRO A 310 -11.49 -8.39 -17.58
N THR A 311 -10.33 -8.99 -17.85
CA THR A 311 -9.87 -10.19 -17.11
C THR A 311 -9.73 -9.90 -15.61
N TYR A 312 -9.10 -8.79 -15.24
CA TYR A 312 -8.99 -8.37 -13.85
C TYR A 312 -10.36 -8.19 -13.18
N TYR A 313 -11.32 -7.57 -13.88
CA TYR A 313 -12.68 -7.37 -13.38
C TYR A 313 -13.57 -8.61 -13.40
N ILE A 314 -13.05 -9.77 -13.80
CA ILE A 314 -13.66 -11.07 -13.57
C ILE A 314 -12.96 -11.78 -12.41
N VAL A 315 -11.64 -11.93 -12.49
CA VAL A 315 -10.85 -12.67 -11.49
C VAL A 315 -10.92 -12.03 -10.12
N ALA A 316 -10.68 -10.72 -10.01
CA ALA A 316 -10.62 -10.06 -8.71
C ALA A 316 -11.98 -10.04 -8.00
N PRO A 317 -13.12 -9.71 -8.65
CA PRO A 317 -14.44 -9.84 -8.02
C PRO A 317 -14.82 -11.26 -7.62
N ALA A 318 -14.49 -12.27 -8.45
CA ALA A 318 -14.74 -13.68 -8.14
C ALA A 318 -14.05 -14.09 -6.83
N GLU A 319 -12.76 -13.85 -6.73
CA GLU A 319 -12.01 -14.15 -5.52
C GLU A 319 -12.47 -13.31 -4.32
N ALA A 320 -12.83 -12.05 -4.55
CA ALA A 320 -13.36 -11.18 -3.49
C ALA A 320 -14.66 -11.72 -2.90
N ALA A 321 -15.58 -12.23 -3.73
CA ALA A 321 -16.83 -12.81 -3.26
C ALA A 321 -16.60 -13.97 -2.28
N ALA A 322 -15.61 -14.83 -2.58
CA ALA A 322 -15.18 -15.90 -1.70
C ALA A 322 -14.43 -15.37 -0.46
N ASN A 323 -13.43 -14.50 -0.63
CA ASN A 323 -12.58 -14.01 0.45
C ASN A 323 -13.37 -13.21 1.50
N LEU A 324 -14.31 -12.36 1.06
CA LEU A 324 -15.14 -11.53 1.93
C LEU A 324 -16.38 -12.26 2.50
N SER A 325 -16.60 -13.53 2.15
CA SER A 325 -17.69 -14.33 2.72
C SER A 325 -17.56 -14.51 4.25
N ARG A 326 -16.32 -14.46 4.76
CA ARG A 326 -16.00 -14.60 6.20
C ARG A 326 -16.52 -13.48 7.09
N TYR A 327 -16.86 -12.32 6.50
CA TYR A 327 -17.36 -11.16 7.24
C TYR A 327 -18.87 -11.28 7.38
N ASP A 328 -19.25 -11.83 8.53
CA ASP A 328 -20.59 -12.33 8.81
C ASP A 328 -21.15 -11.80 10.15
N GLY A 329 -20.34 -11.06 10.91
CA GLY A 329 -20.68 -10.51 12.23
C GLY A 329 -20.69 -11.53 13.37
N MET A 330 -20.32 -12.79 13.13
CA MET A 330 -20.43 -13.85 14.14
C MET A 330 -19.21 -13.90 15.06
N ARG A 331 -18.01 -13.81 14.49
CA ARG A 331 -16.75 -13.94 15.25
C ARG A 331 -16.10 -12.59 15.55
N TYR A 332 -16.25 -11.62 14.64
CA TYR A 332 -15.66 -10.29 14.74
C TYR A 332 -16.34 -9.34 13.74
N GLY A 333 -16.07 -8.04 13.89
CA GLY A 333 -16.62 -7.00 13.02
C GLY A 333 -18.06 -6.62 13.36
N LEU A 334 -18.72 -5.94 12.42
CA LEU A 334 -20.08 -5.45 12.58
C LEU A 334 -21.08 -6.62 12.63
N ARG A 335 -21.95 -6.62 13.65
CA ARG A 335 -23.12 -7.49 13.74
C ARG A 335 -24.39 -6.64 13.83
N VAL A 336 -25.37 -6.96 12.99
CA VAL A 336 -26.72 -6.39 13.02
C VAL A 336 -27.69 -7.54 13.22
N GLU A 337 -28.38 -7.57 14.36
CA GLU A 337 -29.32 -8.65 14.69
C GLU A 337 -30.49 -8.70 13.69
N GLY A 338 -30.79 -9.91 13.22
CA GLY A 338 -31.94 -10.24 12.40
C GLY A 338 -32.95 -11.14 13.11
N GLU A 339 -34.06 -11.41 12.45
CA GLU A 339 -35.11 -12.32 12.96
C GLU A 339 -34.63 -13.78 13.02
N ASN A 340 -33.65 -14.12 12.18
CA ASN A 340 -33.00 -15.42 12.11
C ASN A 340 -31.55 -15.25 11.62
N LEU A 341 -30.85 -16.37 11.44
CA LEU A 341 -29.44 -16.36 11.04
C LEU A 341 -29.22 -15.76 9.65
N ASP A 342 -30.06 -16.10 8.67
CA ASP A 342 -29.95 -15.58 7.30
C ASP A 342 -30.16 -14.07 7.26
N ASP A 343 -31.16 -13.58 8.01
CA ASP A 343 -31.42 -12.14 8.14
C ASP A 343 -30.27 -11.42 8.85
N THR A 344 -29.68 -12.03 9.88
CA THR A 344 -28.50 -11.49 10.58
C THR A 344 -27.30 -11.34 9.63
N TYR A 345 -27.04 -12.36 8.80
CA TYR A 345 -25.98 -12.27 7.77
C TYR A 345 -26.28 -11.19 6.74
N ALA A 346 -27.50 -11.17 6.20
CA ALA A 346 -27.91 -10.21 5.18
C ALA A 346 -27.82 -8.77 5.69
N LYS A 347 -28.34 -8.49 6.90
CA LYS A 347 -28.31 -7.17 7.53
C LYS A 347 -26.88 -6.72 7.86
N SER A 348 -26.08 -7.59 8.49
CA SER A 348 -24.69 -7.27 8.86
C SER A 348 -23.86 -6.91 7.62
N ARG A 349 -23.93 -7.74 6.58
CA ARG A 349 -23.21 -7.52 5.31
C ARG A 349 -23.71 -6.28 4.57
N SER A 350 -25.03 -6.09 4.50
CA SER A 350 -25.63 -4.95 3.81
C SER A 350 -25.29 -3.62 4.48
N ALA A 351 -25.23 -3.61 5.82
CA ALA A 351 -24.90 -2.43 6.62
C ALA A 351 -23.39 -2.15 6.67
N GLY A 352 -22.53 -3.19 6.66
CA GLY A 352 -21.09 -3.03 6.79
C GLY A 352 -20.36 -2.75 5.48
N PHE A 353 -20.83 -3.32 4.36
CA PHE A 353 -20.20 -3.10 3.05
C PHE A 353 -20.81 -1.90 2.32
N GLY A 354 -19.93 -1.07 1.78
CA GLY A 354 -20.22 0.01 0.85
C GLY A 354 -20.66 -0.51 -0.51
N TRP A 355 -21.11 0.41 -1.36
CA TRP A 355 -21.75 0.07 -2.64
C TRP A 355 -20.78 -0.65 -3.61
N GLU A 356 -19.52 -0.20 -3.72
CA GLU A 356 -18.54 -0.80 -4.64
C GLU A 356 -18.16 -2.22 -4.19
N VAL A 357 -17.96 -2.44 -2.89
CA VAL A 357 -17.70 -3.79 -2.35
C VAL A 357 -18.86 -4.73 -2.61
N LYS A 358 -20.11 -4.28 -2.35
CA LYS A 358 -21.31 -5.07 -2.67
C LYS A 358 -21.40 -5.37 -4.17
N ARG A 359 -21.11 -4.39 -5.03
CA ARG A 359 -21.10 -4.58 -6.49
C ARG A 359 -20.11 -5.67 -6.91
N ARG A 360 -18.88 -5.66 -6.38
CA ARG A 360 -17.88 -6.68 -6.70
C ARG A 360 -18.26 -8.06 -6.17
N ILE A 361 -18.83 -8.15 -4.97
CA ILE A 361 -19.36 -9.42 -4.44
C ILE A 361 -20.47 -9.97 -5.35
N MET A 362 -21.39 -9.12 -5.82
CA MET A 362 -22.47 -9.54 -6.73
C MET A 362 -21.94 -10.05 -8.07
N VAL A 363 -21.00 -9.33 -8.70
CA VAL A 363 -20.34 -9.76 -9.94
C VAL A 363 -19.57 -11.07 -9.72
N GLY A 364 -18.81 -11.16 -8.62
CA GLY A 364 -18.04 -12.34 -8.27
C GLY A 364 -18.90 -13.60 -8.09
N ASN A 365 -20.00 -13.49 -7.34
CA ASN A 365 -20.95 -14.59 -7.19
C ASN A 365 -21.58 -15.00 -8.52
N TYR A 366 -21.84 -14.04 -9.43
CA TYR A 366 -22.37 -14.35 -10.76
C TYR A 366 -21.37 -15.12 -11.62
N VAL A 367 -20.13 -14.63 -11.74
CA VAL A 367 -19.12 -15.29 -12.59
C VAL A 367 -18.66 -16.65 -12.05
N LEU A 368 -18.86 -16.91 -10.76
CA LEU A 368 -18.62 -18.21 -10.14
C LEU A 368 -19.84 -19.14 -10.16
N SER A 369 -21.01 -18.66 -10.58
CA SER A 369 -22.24 -19.44 -10.52
C SER A 369 -22.29 -20.55 -11.58
N SER A 370 -23.00 -21.63 -11.25
CA SER A 370 -23.23 -22.74 -12.17
C SER A 370 -23.80 -22.27 -13.50
N GLY A 371 -23.19 -22.70 -14.61
CA GLY A 371 -23.55 -22.31 -15.97
C GLY A 371 -22.80 -21.08 -16.50
N TYR A 372 -22.13 -20.31 -15.64
CA TYR A 372 -21.31 -19.15 -16.05
C TYR A 372 -19.82 -19.31 -15.73
N TYR A 373 -19.46 -20.23 -14.84
CA TYR A 373 -18.07 -20.49 -14.44
C TYR A 373 -17.10 -20.64 -15.61
N ASP A 374 -17.38 -21.56 -16.54
CA ASP A 374 -16.49 -21.85 -17.68
C ASP A 374 -16.42 -20.68 -18.69
N ALA A 375 -17.48 -19.88 -18.77
CA ALA A 375 -17.57 -18.77 -19.72
C ALA A 375 -16.88 -17.49 -19.23
N TYR A 376 -16.64 -17.38 -17.92
CA TYR A 376 -16.08 -16.17 -17.30
C TYR A 376 -14.78 -16.44 -16.52
N TYR A 377 -14.77 -17.38 -15.58
CA TYR A 377 -13.71 -17.46 -14.56
C TYR A 377 -12.60 -18.49 -14.86
N SER A 378 -12.95 -19.69 -15.34
CA SER A 378 -12.00 -20.82 -15.46
C SER A 378 -10.94 -20.66 -16.54
#